data_AF-A0A399CUU7-F1
#
_entry.id   AF-A0A399CUU7-F1
#
_cell.length_a   1.000
_cell.length_b   1.000
_cell.length_c   1.000
_cell.angle_alpha   90.00
_cell.angle_beta   90.00
_cell.angle_gamma   90.00
#
_symmetry.space_group_name_H-M   'P 1'
#
loop_
_entity.id
_entity.type
_entity.pdbx_description
1 polymer ?
#
loop_
_entity_poly.entity_id
_entity_poly.type
_entity_poly.pdbx_seq_one_letter_code
_entity_poly.pdbx_strand_id
1 'polypeptide(L)' 'METKFDMNEWGRIKEKLKNKYPELTDADMYWGRVSGEDLIQMISSKLGKTKKELMDEIGSLEYTS' A
#
# COMPACT_ATOMS: atom_id res chain seq x y z
N MET A 1 -17.67 6.52 -0.11
CA MET A 1 -16.45 7.31 0.07
C MET A 1 -15.50 6.87 -1.02
N GLU A 2 -15.28 7.71 -2.02
CA GLU A 2 -14.23 7.47 -3.02
C GLU A 2 -12.91 7.68 -2.29
N THR A 3 -12.22 6.59 -1.96
CA THR A 3 -10.92 6.63 -1.28
C THR A 3 -9.90 7.20 -2.27
N LYS A 4 -9.83 8.53 -2.33
CA LYS A 4 -8.69 9.23 -2.93
C LYS A 4 -7.50 8.89 -2.04
N PHE A 5 -6.76 7.85 -2.41
CA PHE A 5 -5.42 7.68 -1.88
C PHE A 5 -4.59 8.86 -2.35
N ASP A 6 -4.23 9.74 -1.43
CA ASP A 6 -3.29 10.81 -1.68
C ASP A 6 -1.87 10.22 -1.81
N MET A 7 -1.09 10.65 -2.80
CA MET A 7 0.29 10.17 -3.02
C MET A 7 1.17 10.33 -1.77
N ASN A 8 0.82 11.30 -0.91
CA ASN A 8 1.51 11.56 0.35
C ASN A 8 1.29 10.43 1.39
N GLU A 9 0.07 9.91 1.49
CA GLU A 9 -0.20 8.71 2.30
C GLU A 9 0.50 7.49 1.71
N TRP A 10 0.48 7.34 0.38
CA TRP A 10 1.15 6.22 -0.26
C TRP A 10 2.64 6.15 0.05
N GLY A 11 3.34 7.29 0.07
CA GLY A 11 4.75 7.33 0.46
C GLY A 11 4.99 6.71 1.83
N ARG A 12 4.17 7.08 2.83
CA ARG A 12 4.26 6.54 4.20
C ARG A 12 3.90 5.06 4.28
N ILE A 13 2.86 4.66 3.56
CA ILE A 13 2.42 3.25 3.47
C ILE A 13 3.52 2.40 2.85
N LYS A 14 4.10 2.86 1.74
CA LYS A 14 5.18 2.23 1.02
C LYS A 14 6.40 2.03 1.92
N GLU A 15 6.82 3.05 2.65
CA GLU A 15 7.95 2.95 3.58
C GLU A 15 7.70 1.90 4.67
N LYS A 16 6.50 1.88 5.26
CA LYS A 16 6.14 0.90 6.30
C LYS A 16 6.04 -0.53 5.75
N LEU A 17 5.42 -0.70 4.59
CA LEU A 17 5.36 -1.98 3.90
C LEU A 17 6.76 -2.46 3.55
N LYS A 18 7.66 -1.59 3.05
CA LYS A 18 9.05 -1.94 2.75
C LYS A 18 9.85 -2.32 4.00
N ASN A 19 9.59 -1.65 5.12
CA ASN A 19 10.22 -1.95 6.40
C ASN A 19 9.74 -3.30 6.96
N LYS A 20 8.45 -3.61 6.83
CA LYS A 20 7.84 -4.84 7.33
C LYS A 20 8.05 -6.04 6.42
N TYR A 21 8.07 -5.79 5.11
CA TYR A 21 8.20 -6.78 4.05
C TYR A 21 9.43 -6.42 3.19
N PRO A 22 10.63 -6.86 3.59
CA PRO A 22 11.86 -6.62 2.81
C PRO A 22 11.84 -7.32 1.45
N GLU A 23 10.89 -8.22 1.22
CA GLU A 23 10.58 -8.85 -0.07
C GLU A 23 9.93 -7.90 -1.09
N LEU A 24 9.34 -6.79 -0.63
CA LEU A 24 8.74 -5.80 -1.51
C LEU A 24 9.82 -4.86 -2.04
N THR A 25 10.00 -4.88 -3.36
CA THR A 25 10.95 -4.00 -4.03
C THR A 25 10.31 -2.66 -4.32
N ASP A 26 11.12 -1.60 -4.39
CA ASP A 26 10.65 -0.26 -4.78
C ASP A 26 9.92 -0.26 -6.12
N ALA A 27 10.31 -1.18 -7.02
CA ALA A 27 9.70 -1.44 -8.32
C ALA A 27 8.29 -2.05 -8.23
N ASP A 28 8.03 -2.91 -7.23
CA ASP A 28 6.71 -3.49 -6.98
C ASP A 28 5.73 -2.44 -6.41
N MET A 29 6.28 -1.38 -5.81
CA MET A 29 5.55 -0.29 -5.16
C MET A 29 5.55 1.00 -5.98
N TYR A 30 5.76 0.87 -7.30
CA TYR A 30 5.86 2.01 -8.20
C TYR A 30 4.47 2.46 -8.69
N TRP A 31 3.89 3.44 -8.00
CA TRP A 31 2.60 4.06 -8.36
C TRP A 31 2.64 4.75 -9.73
N GLY A 32 3.80 5.19 -10.21
CA GLY A 32 3.90 5.94 -11.48
C GLY A 32 3.55 5.14 -12.74
N ARG A 33 3.27 3.83 -12.64
CA ARG A 33 2.97 2.96 -13.80
C ARG A 33 1.54 2.40 -13.80
N VAL A 34 0.84 2.44 -12.67
CA VAL A 34 -0.51 1.87 -12.48
C VAL A 34 -1.32 2.71 -11.49
N SER A 35 -2.65 2.64 -11.53
CA SER A 35 -3.50 3.29 -10.53
C SER A 35 -3.25 2.75 -9.12
N GLY A 36 -3.50 3.57 -8.08
CA GLY A 36 -3.33 3.17 -6.68
C GLY A 36 -4.05 1.87 -6.31
N GLU A 37 -5.26 1.69 -6.84
CA GLU A 37 -6.04 0.47 -6.61
C GLU A 37 -5.42 -0.79 -7.22
N ASP A 38 -4.81 -0.67 -8.41
CA ASP A 38 -4.08 -1.76 -9.08
C ASP A 38 -2.78 -2.06 -8.35
N LEU A 39 -2.09 -1.02 -7.87
CA LEU A 39 -0.87 -1.16 -7.10
C LEU A 39 -1.12 -1.92 -5.79
N ILE A 40 -2.16 -1.53 -5.06
CA ILE A 40 -2.62 -2.22 -3.85
C ILE A 40 -2.95 -3.69 -4.15
N GLN A 41 -3.57 -3.99 -5.30
CA GLN A 41 -3.92 -5.35 -5.71
C GLN A 41 -2.69 -6.20 -6.06
N MET A 42 -1.69 -5.63 -6.73
CA MET A 42 -0.43 -6.31 -7.00
C MET A 42 0.32 -6.61 -5.71
N ILE A 43 0.42 -5.61 -4.83
CA ILE A 43 1.14 -5.76 -3.55
C ILE A 43 0.44 -6.77 -2.65
N SER A 44 -0.90 -6.72 -2.56
CA SER A 44 -1.65 -7.71 -1.78
C SER A 44 -1.44 -9.12 -2.34
N SER A 45 -1.47 -9.28 -3.66
CA SER A 45 -1.23 -10.58 -4.31
C SER A 45 0.18 -11.09 -4.07
N LYS A 46 1.19 -10.20 -4.09
CA LYS A 46 2.60 -10.56 -3.87
C LYS A 46 2.87 -10.97 -2.43
N LEU A 47 2.24 -10.28 -1.47
CA LEU A 47 2.29 -10.62 -0.05
C LEU A 47 1.43 -11.83 0.33
N GLY A 48 0.62 -12.35 -0.61
CA GLY A 48 -0.37 -13.39 -0.31
C GLY A 48 -1.46 -12.92 0.66
N LYS A 49 -1.69 -11.60 0.75
CA LYS A 49 -2.67 -10.98 1.64
C LYS A 49 -3.90 -10.53 0.88
N THR A 50 -5.00 -10.38 1.60
CA THR A 50 -6.18 -9.75 1.01
C THR A 50 -6.00 -8.23 0.90
N LYS A 51 -6.62 -7.63 -0.14
CA LYS A 51 -6.71 -6.18 -0.32
C LYS A 51 -7.18 -5.48 0.96
N LYS A 52 -8.09 -6.14 1.68
CA LYS A 52 -8.65 -5.70 2.97
C LYS A 52 -7.62 -5.72 4.10
N GLU A 53 -6.81 -6.78 4.25
CA GLU A 53 -5.72 -6.79 5.25
C GLU A 53 -4.66 -5.73 4.95
N LEU A 54 -4.32 -5.54 3.66
CA LEU A 54 -3.40 -4.49 3.28
C LEU A 54 -3.98 -3.11 3.62
N MET A 55 -5.26 -2.87 3.29
CA MET A 55 -5.98 -1.65 3.65
C MET A 55 -6.17 -1.49 5.16
N ASP A 56 -6.32 -2.57 5.91
CA ASP A 56 -6.47 -2.54 7.37
C ASP A 56 -5.14 -2.17 8.02
N GLU A 57 -4.02 -2.74 7.55
CA GLU A 57 -2.68 -2.29 7.94
C GLU A 57 -2.48 -0.82 7.60
N ILE A 58 -2.92 -0.38 6.42
CA ILE A 58 -2.83 1.02 5.98
C ILE A 58 -3.70 1.95 6.82
N GLY A 59 -4.98 1.61 7.00
CA GLY A 59 -5.97 2.42 7.70
C GLY A 59 -5.75 2.46 9.20
N SER A 60 -5.20 1.40 9.79
CA SER A 60 -4.74 1.40 11.17
C SER A 60 -3.61 2.43 11.39
N LEU A 61 -2.86 2.77 10.35
CA LEU A 61 -1.79 3.78 10.40
C LEU A 61 -2.30 5.20 10.20
N GLU A 62 -3.52 5.39 9.68
CA GLU A 62 -4.19 6.69 9.58
C GLU A 62 -5.00 7.04 10.83
N TYR A 63 -5.48 6.04 11.57
CA TYR A 63 -6.28 6.24 12.79
C TYR A 63 -5.43 6.53 14.05
N THR A 64 -4.42 7.40 13.92
CA THR A 64 -3.74 8.03 15.07
C THR A 64 -3.60 9.51 14.78
N SER A 65 -4.66 10.26 15.05
CA SER A 65 -4.67 11.71 15.23
C SER A 65 -5.73 12.07 16.25
#